data_AF-A0AB38YBQ9-F1
#
_entry.id   AF-A0AB38YBQ9-F1
#
_cell.length_a   1.000
_cell.length_b   1.000
_cell.length_c   1.000
_cell.angle_alpha   90.00
_cell.angle_beta   90.00
_cell.angle_gamma   90.00
#
_symmetry.space_group_name_H-M   'P 1'
#
loop_
_entity.id
_entity.type
_entity.pdbx_description
1 polymer ?
#
loop_
_entity_poly.entity_id
_entity_poly.type
_entity_poly.pdbx_seq_one_letter_code
_entity_poly.pdbx_strand_id
1 'polypeptide(L)'
;MPFFSRVLLAVPIILAITVQASIATESEISAFGTLNELAVRDENERELVSNVLFVGSGVSAAVAVGMHLDGEYEIASLLSVTSALALGGGVLARNYESSTERALARVLLLEDPLEREQRSRDALFQLASEQRRSRITSGIFNVSVASYYLFLDDGESATFNGVVSLAAGVAYFALQSPAERAVKRLQGDRNEHAFLNKLDWHVAIAGGQDQLLSFGVSF
;
A
#
# COMPACT_ATOMS: atom_id res chain seq x y z
N MET A 1 25.15 -27.01 9.04
CA MET A 1 23.70 -26.95 8.75
C MET A 1 23.37 -25.58 8.14
N PRO A 2 23.30 -25.41 6.81
CA PRO A 2 23.18 -24.09 6.16
C PRO A 2 21.72 -23.62 5.89
N PHE A 3 20.71 -24.39 6.29
CA PHE A 3 19.31 -24.07 5.97
C PHE A 3 18.70 -22.94 6.83
N PHE A 4 19.19 -22.72 8.05
CA PHE A 4 18.57 -21.77 8.98
C PHE A 4 18.96 -20.29 8.73
N SER A 5 20.13 -20.00 8.16
CA SER A 5 20.52 -18.61 7.87
C SER A 5 19.75 -18.00 6.69
N ARG A 6 19.22 -18.84 5.79
CA ARG A 6 18.45 -18.40 4.62
C ARG A 6 16.98 -18.10 4.95
N VAL A 7 16.43 -18.72 6.00
CA VAL A 7 15.01 -18.56 6.38
C VAL A 7 14.77 -17.31 7.21
N LEU A 8 15.73 -16.91 8.05
CA LEU A 8 15.57 -15.76 8.96
C LEU A 8 15.52 -14.39 8.25
N LEU A 9 16.11 -14.26 7.06
CA LEU A 9 16.04 -13.02 6.26
C LEU A 9 14.83 -12.97 5.31
N ALA A 10 14.18 -14.10 5.04
CA ALA A 10 13.00 -14.14 4.18
C ALA A 10 11.73 -13.67 4.88
N VAL A 11 11.64 -13.81 6.21
CA VAL A 11 10.45 -13.43 7.00
C VAL A 11 10.12 -11.93 6.93
N PRO A 12 11.08 -10.98 7.06
CA PRO A 12 10.76 -9.56 6.89
C PRO A 12 10.47 -9.16 5.43
N ILE A 13 10.97 -9.91 4.43
CA ILE A 13 10.76 -9.60 3.01
C ILE A 13 9.40 -10.15 2.51
N ILE A 14 8.97 -11.31 3.01
CA ILE A 14 7.65 -11.89 2.69
C ILE A 14 6.51 -11.07 3.35
N LEU A 15 6.78 -10.46 4.51
CA LEU A 15 5.86 -9.51 5.16
C LEU A 15 5.63 -8.22 4.35
N ALA A 16 6.50 -7.87 3.41
CA ALA A 16 6.29 -6.74 2.50
C ALA A 16 5.42 -7.07 1.28
N ILE A 17 5.15 -8.36 0.99
CA ILE A 17 4.53 -8.81 -0.27
C ILE A 17 3.08 -9.29 -0.10
N THR A 18 2.62 -9.56 1.12
CA THR A 18 1.23 -9.95 1.40
C THR A 18 0.61 -8.83 2.24
N VAL A 19 -0.24 -7.94 1.71
CA VAL A 19 -1.67 -8.20 1.43
C VAL A 19 -2.16 -7.25 0.31
N GLN A 20 -2.26 -7.76 -0.92
CA GLN A 20 -2.97 -7.09 -2.01
C GLN A 20 -4.07 -7.99 -2.58
N ALA A 21 -5.10 -8.28 -1.79
CA ALA A 21 -6.34 -8.81 -2.35
C ALA A 21 -7.52 -8.64 -1.39
N SER A 22 -8.35 -7.62 -1.63
CA SER A 22 -9.81 -7.75 -1.46
C SER A 22 -10.52 -6.49 -1.98
N ILE A 23 -11.17 -6.68 -3.13
CA ILE A 23 -12.49 -6.19 -3.53
C ILE A 23 -12.87 -4.81 -2.97
N ALA A 24 -12.59 -3.77 -3.75
CA ALA A 24 -13.31 -2.50 -3.64
C ALA A 24 -14.77 -2.78 -4.02
N THR A 25 -15.63 -2.90 -3.02
CA THR A 25 -17.08 -2.94 -3.19
C THR A 25 -17.53 -1.63 -3.84
N GLU A 26 -18.35 -1.74 -4.89
CA GLU A 26 -19.03 -0.63 -5.57
C GLU A 26 -19.90 0.17 -4.58
N SER A 27 -19.28 1.07 -3.84
CA SER A 27 -19.93 2.20 -3.18
C SER A 27 -19.77 3.39 -4.12
N GLU A 28 -20.82 4.19 -4.28
CA GLU A 28 -20.83 5.43 -5.08
C GLU A 28 -19.47 6.13 -5.05
N ILE A 29 -18.94 6.51 -6.23
CA ILE A 29 -17.60 7.09 -6.42
C ILE A 29 -17.53 8.49 -5.77
N SER A 30 -17.53 8.52 -4.44
CA SER A 30 -17.29 9.68 -3.60
C SER A 30 -15.87 9.56 -3.07
N ALA A 31 -15.14 10.67 -3.12
CA ALA A 31 -13.80 10.74 -2.58
C ALA A 31 -13.79 10.52 -1.07
N PHE A 32 -14.83 10.96 -0.37
CA PHE A 32 -15.00 10.65 1.06
C PHE A 32 -15.14 9.14 1.29
N GLY A 33 -16.01 8.47 0.53
CA GLY A 33 -16.19 7.02 0.62
C GLY A 33 -14.88 6.25 0.35
N THR A 34 -14.15 6.67 -0.68
CA THR A 34 -12.85 6.08 -1.04
C THR A 34 -11.79 6.30 0.05
N LEU A 35 -11.73 7.50 0.64
CA LEU A 35 -10.81 7.81 1.73
C LEU A 35 -11.15 6.99 2.99
N ASN A 36 -12.44 6.81 3.28
CA ASN A 36 -12.91 6.00 4.40
C ASN A 36 -12.53 4.52 4.24
N GLU A 37 -12.74 3.95 3.05
CA GLU A 37 -12.32 2.57 2.74
C GLU A 37 -10.80 2.39 2.93
N LEU A 38 -10.01 3.34 2.42
CA LEU A 38 -8.55 3.29 2.57
C LEU A 38 -8.11 3.42 4.03
N ALA A 39 -8.76 4.26 4.83
CA ALA A 39 -8.45 4.41 6.24
C ALA A 39 -8.78 3.16 7.06
N VAL A 40 -9.97 2.58 6.86
CA VAL A 40 -10.37 1.32 7.51
C VAL A 40 -9.43 0.18 7.10
N ARG A 41 -9.02 0.15 5.83
CA ARG A 41 -8.02 -0.81 5.35
C ARG A 41 -6.68 -0.62 6.05
N ASP A 42 -6.16 0.61 6.10
CA ASP A 42 -4.87 0.92 6.73
C ASP A 42 -4.90 0.59 8.23
N GLU A 43 -6.02 0.83 8.92
CA GLU A 43 -6.23 0.44 10.31
C GLU A 43 -6.16 -1.10 10.49
N ASN A 44 -6.91 -1.85 9.67
CA ASN A 44 -6.87 -3.32 9.70
C ASN A 44 -5.47 -3.88 9.40
N GLU A 45 -4.77 -3.29 8.43
CA GLU A 45 -3.40 -3.69 8.08
C GLU A 45 -2.45 -3.41 9.23
N ARG A 46 -2.57 -2.24 9.86
CA ARG A 46 -1.79 -1.84 11.03
C ARG A 46 -2.00 -2.78 12.22
N GLU A 47 -3.24 -3.17 12.49
CA GLU A 47 -3.55 -4.17 13.52
C GLU A 47 -2.98 -5.55 13.19
N LEU A 48 -3.11 -5.99 11.94
CA LEU A 48 -2.57 -7.27 11.49
C LEU A 48 -1.04 -7.31 11.62
N VAL A 49 -0.36 -6.28 11.11
CA VAL A 49 1.11 -6.15 11.20
C VAL A 49 1.55 -6.15 12.66
N SER A 50 0.86 -5.38 13.52
CA SER A 50 1.14 -5.36 14.95
C SER A 50 0.99 -6.76 15.58
N ASN A 51 -0.10 -7.47 15.30
CA ASN A 51 -0.35 -8.79 15.84
C ASN A 51 0.69 -9.81 15.36
N VAL A 52 1.05 -9.77 14.07
CA VAL A 52 2.09 -10.64 13.50
C VAL A 52 3.44 -10.37 14.14
N LEU A 53 3.82 -9.10 14.31
CA LEU A 53 5.07 -8.72 14.98
C LEU A 53 5.07 -9.14 16.45
N PHE A 54 3.94 -9.00 17.15
CA PHE A 54 3.81 -9.41 18.54
C PHE A 54 3.97 -10.92 18.71
N VAL A 55 3.21 -11.71 17.94
CA VAL A 55 3.31 -13.20 17.96
C VAL A 55 4.71 -13.65 17.52
N GLY A 56 5.23 -13.07 16.44
CA GLY A 56 6.56 -13.38 15.92
C GLY A 56 7.68 -13.08 16.93
N SER A 57 7.54 -11.99 17.70
CA SER A 57 8.49 -11.66 18.78
C SER A 57 8.46 -12.67 19.92
N GLY A 58 7.27 -13.15 20.32
CA GLY A 58 7.14 -14.16 21.36
C GLY A 58 7.75 -15.50 20.97
N VAL A 59 7.49 -15.96 19.74
CA VAL A 59 8.09 -17.19 19.19
C VAL A 59 9.61 -17.06 19.10
N SER A 60 10.11 -15.95 18.55
CA SER A 60 11.54 -15.72 18.39
C SER A 60 12.27 -15.66 19.73
N ALA A 61 11.66 -15.04 20.76
CA ALA A 61 12.23 -15.00 22.10
C ALA A 61 12.26 -16.38 22.76
N ALA A 62 11.20 -17.19 22.60
CA ALA A 62 11.17 -18.54 23.13
C ALA A 62 12.25 -19.44 22.49
N VAL A 63 12.44 -19.33 21.17
CA VAL A 63 13.50 -20.05 20.46
C VAL A 63 14.88 -19.56 20.90
N ALA A 64 15.06 -18.25 21.09
CA ALA A 64 16.32 -17.69 21.57
C ALA A 64 16.73 -18.26 22.93
N VAL A 65 15.78 -18.44 23.86
CA VAL A 65 16.03 -19.08 25.17
C VAL A 65 16.47 -20.53 24.98
N GLY A 66 15.80 -21.30 24.11
CA GLY A 66 16.21 -22.68 23.81
C GLY A 66 17.64 -22.77 23.27
N MET A 67 17.96 -21.96 22.26
CA MET A 67 19.30 -21.91 21.66
C MET A 67 20.38 -21.46 22.65
N HIS A 68 20.03 -20.56 23.59
CA HIS A 68 20.94 -20.15 24.65
C HIS A 68 21.28 -21.31 25.60
N LEU A 69 20.30 -22.15 25.94
CA LEU A 69 20.48 -23.32 26.78
C LEU A 69 21.33 -24.41 26.08
N ASP A 70 21.23 -24.51 24.76
CA ASP A 70 22.01 -25.43 23.93
C ASP A 70 23.44 -24.93 23.63
N GLY A 71 23.81 -23.74 24.11
CA GLY A 71 25.14 -23.15 23.94
C GLY A 71 25.37 -22.41 22.61
N GLU A 72 24.32 -22.21 21.81
CA GLU A 72 24.35 -21.46 20.54
C GLU A 72 24.16 -19.95 20.78
N TYR A 73 25.09 -19.34 21.53
CA TYR A 73 24.97 -17.96 22.02
C TYR A 73 24.83 -16.90 20.92
N GLU A 74 25.53 -17.08 19.78
CA GLU A 74 25.50 -16.11 18.68
C GLU A 74 24.10 -16.03 18.05
N ILE A 75 23.48 -17.19 17.76
CA ILE A 75 22.13 -17.27 17.18
C ILE A 75 21.09 -16.82 18.20
N ALA A 76 21.22 -17.22 19.47
CA ALA A 76 20.35 -16.78 20.55
C ALA A 76 20.36 -15.24 20.71
N SER A 77 21.54 -14.61 20.62
CA SER A 77 21.67 -13.15 20.71
C SER A 77 20.98 -12.43 19.55
N LEU A 78 21.16 -12.94 18.32
CA LEU A 78 20.53 -12.39 17.12
C LEU A 78 19.00 -12.47 17.23
N LEU A 79 18.47 -13.64 17.59
CA LEU A 79 17.03 -13.85 17.75
C LEU A 79 16.45 -12.97 18.86
N SER A 80 17.18 -12.77 19.97
CA SER A 80 16.75 -11.89 21.06
C SER A 80 16.63 -10.43 20.60
N VAL A 81 17.62 -9.94 19.86
CA VAL A 81 17.60 -8.57 19.29
C VAL A 81 16.46 -8.44 18.27
N THR A 82 16.29 -9.39 17.36
CA THR A 82 15.18 -9.39 16.41
C THR A 82 13.82 -9.41 17.11
N SER A 83 13.68 -10.19 18.19
CA SER A 83 12.46 -10.24 19.00
C SER A 83 12.15 -8.89 19.64
N ALA A 84 13.15 -8.23 20.24
CA ALA A 84 12.99 -6.92 20.85
C ALA A 84 12.59 -5.85 19.81
N LEU A 85 13.22 -5.87 18.64
CA LEU A 85 12.90 -4.96 17.54
C LEU A 85 11.50 -5.22 16.98
N ALA A 86 11.11 -6.49 16.79
CA ALA A 86 9.78 -6.86 16.33
C ALA A 86 8.71 -6.44 17.34
N LEU A 87 8.93 -6.68 18.64
CA LEU A 87 8.00 -6.27 19.69
C LEU A 87 7.85 -4.74 19.73
N GLY A 88 8.96 -4.01 19.72
CA GLY A 88 8.95 -2.54 19.68
C GLY A 88 8.25 -2.01 18.44
N GLY A 89 8.55 -2.56 17.26
CA GLY A 89 7.90 -2.22 16.00
C GLY A 89 6.40 -2.52 16.01
N GLY A 90 5.98 -3.65 16.59
CA GLY A 90 4.57 -4.04 16.72
C GLY A 90 3.80 -3.10 17.65
N VAL A 91 4.40 -2.65 18.75
CA VAL A 91 3.80 -1.66 19.65
C VAL A 91 3.67 -0.30 18.96
N LEU A 92 4.71 0.14 18.24
CA LEU A 92 4.65 1.40 17.50
C LEU A 92 3.58 1.34 16.41
N ALA A 93 3.54 0.27 15.62
CA ALA A 93 2.49 0.07 14.62
C ALA A 93 1.09 0.14 15.26
N ARG A 94 0.88 -0.44 16.44
CA ARG A 94 -0.44 -0.39 17.09
C ARG A 94 -0.87 0.98 17.60
N ASN A 95 0.07 1.88 17.91
CA ASN A 95 -0.26 3.14 18.56
C ASN A 95 -0.19 4.36 17.62
N TYR A 96 0.48 4.24 16.47
CA TYR A 96 0.61 5.34 15.54
C TYR A 96 -0.33 5.18 14.35
N GLU A 97 -1.39 5.99 14.33
CA GLU A 97 -2.32 6.10 13.21
C GLU A 97 -1.58 6.39 11.89
N SER A 98 -2.01 5.73 10.83
CA SER A 98 -1.51 5.98 9.47
C SER A 98 -1.80 7.41 9.00
N SER A 99 -1.12 7.84 7.93
CA SER A 99 -1.43 9.14 7.32
C SER A 99 -2.86 9.19 6.79
N THR A 100 -3.39 8.07 6.31
CA THR A 100 -4.77 7.92 5.81
C THR A 100 -5.80 8.00 6.93
N GLU A 101 -5.59 7.29 8.05
CA GLU A 101 -6.43 7.37 9.26
C GLU A 101 -6.52 8.82 9.76
N ARG A 102 -5.37 9.49 9.89
CA ARG A 102 -5.31 10.90 10.30
C ARG A 102 -5.98 11.84 9.30
N ALA A 103 -5.91 11.54 8.00
CA ALA A 103 -6.58 12.34 6.98
C ALA A 103 -8.10 12.20 7.06
N LEU A 104 -8.61 10.97 7.24
CA LEU A 104 -10.03 10.73 7.46
C LEU A 104 -10.52 11.43 8.74
N ALA A 105 -9.78 11.30 9.85
CA ALA A 105 -10.13 11.93 11.12
C ALA A 105 -10.31 13.46 10.99
N ARG A 106 -9.46 14.13 10.20
CA ARG A 106 -9.60 15.57 9.93
C ARG A 106 -10.85 15.90 9.11
N VAL A 107 -11.18 15.06 8.13
CA VAL A 107 -12.33 15.26 7.24
C VAL A 107 -13.66 15.00 7.97
N LEU A 108 -13.70 14.04 8.90
CA LEU A 108 -14.88 13.75 9.72
C LEU A 108 -15.34 14.92 10.61
N LEU A 109 -14.44 15.84 10.94
CA LEU A 109 -14.77 17.04 11.72
C LEU A 109 -15.58 18.08 10.94
N LEU A 110 -15.67 17.96 9.61
CA LEU A 110 -16.39 18.90 8.76
C LEU A 110 -17.87 18.55 8.69
N GLU A 111 -18.75 19.48 9.03
CA GLU A 111 -20.21 19.26 9.02
C GLU A 111 -20.81 19.32 7.60
N ASP A 112 -20.31 20.23 6.74
CA ASP A 112 -20.80 20.40 5.37
C ASP A 112 -20.39 19.24 4.46
N PRO A 113 -21.34 18.50 3.85
CA PRO A 113 -21.03 17.40 2.94
C PRO A 113 -20.25 17.82 1.69
N LEU A 114 -20.46 19.03 1.18
CA LEU A 114 -19.77 19.50 -0.04
C LEU A 114 -18.30 19.83 0.27
N GLU A 115 -18.05 20.56 1.36
CA GLU A 115 -16.68 20.83 1.81
C GLU A 115 -15.95 19.52 2.16
N ARG A 116 -16.65 18.58 2.81
CA ARG A 116 -16.10 17.26 3.17
C ARG A 116 -15.63 16.48 1.93
N GLU A 117 -16.42 16.45 0.87
CA GLU A 117 -16.05 15.78 -0.39
C GLU A 117 -14.83 16.44 -1.04
N GLN A 118 -14.75 17.77 -1.07
CA GLN A 118 -13.59 18.49 -1.62
C GLN A 118 -12.32 18.21 -0.82
N ARG A 119 -12.39 18.29 0.52
CA ARG A 119 -11.24 18.02 1.40
C ARG A 119 -10.79 16.57 1.35
N SER A 120 -11.72 15.64 1.14
CA SER A 120 -11.40 14.23 0.90
C SER A 120 -10.61 14.04 -0.38
N ARG A 121 -10.98 14.74 -1.46
CA ARG A 121 -10.24 14.71 -2.74
C ARG A 121 -8.82 15.23 -2.55
N ASP A 122 -8.68 16.39 -1.92
CA ASP A 122 -7.36 17.01 -1.67
C ASP A 122 -6.47 16.08 -0.83
N ALA A 123 -7.05 15.47 0.22
CA ALA A 123 -6.36 14.50 1.05
C ALA A 123 -5.90 13.27 0.25
N LEU A 124 -6.76 12.72 -0.63
CA LEU A 124 -6.38 11.59 -1.50
C LEU A 124 -5.26 11.96 -2.47
N PHE A 125 -5.29 13.15 -3.06
CA PHE A 125 -4.22 13.64 -3.93
C PHE A 125 -2.90 13.78 -3.17
N GLN A 126 -2.95 14.36 -1.97
CA GLN A 126 -1.77 14.49 -1.13
C GLN A 126 -1.21 13.11 -0.75
N LEU A 127 -2.05 12.19 -0.27
CA LEU A 127 -1.67 10.82 0.10
C LEU A 127 -1.05 10.07 -1.09
N ALA A 128 -1.65 10.17 -2.28
CA ALA A 128 -1.10 9.55 -3.49
C ALA A 128 0.30 10.12 -3.83
N SER A 129 0.49 11.43 -3.68
CA SER A 129 1.80 12.06 -3.93
C SER A 129 2.87 11.63 -2.92
N GLU A 130 2.51 11.54 -1.64
CA GLU A 130 3.40 11.11 -0.56
C GLU A 130 3.77 9.64 -0.71
N GLN A 131 2.78 8.77 -0.96
CA GLN A 131 3.00 7.35 -1.19
C GLN A 131 3.85 7.10 -2.45
N ARG A 132 3.63 7.86 -3.52
CA ARG A 132 4.48 7.79 -4.72
C ARG A 132 5.93 8.14 -4.43
N ARG A 133 6.16 9.22 -3.67
CA ARG A 133 7.51 9.63 -3.28
C ARG A 133 8.18 8.55 -2.41
N SER A 134 7.50 8.08 -1.39
CA SER A 134 7.99 7.01 -0.51
C SER A 134 8.34 5.76 -1.30
N ARG A 135 7.43 5.32 -2.19
CA ARG A 135 7.62 4.17 -3.09
C ARG A 135 8.86 4.31 -3.97
N ILE A 136 9.07 5.46 -4.60
CA ILE A 136 10.26 5.73 -5.43
C ILE A 136 11.53 5.68 -4.56
N THR A 137 11.51 6.30 -3.38
CA THR A 137 12.66 6.29 -2.46
C THR A 137 13.00 4.87 -2.00
N SER A 138 12.00 4.07 -1.63
CA SER A 138 12.17 2.65 -1.28
C SER A 138 12.68 1.83 -2.46
N GLY A 139 12.20 2.10 -3.68
CA GLY A 139 12.71 1.47 -4.90
C GLY A 139 14.19 1.76 -5.13
N ILE A 140 14.60 3.03 -5.03
CA ILE A 140 16.01 3.44 -5.16
C ILE A 140 16.89 2.77 -4.10
N PHE A 141 16.42 2.74 -2.85
CA PHE A 141 17.13 2.10 -1.76
C PHE A 141 17.35 0.61 -2.03
N ASN A 142 16.29 -0.13 -2.40
CA ASN A 142 16.38 -1.56 -2.69
C ASN A 142 17.28 -1.85 -3.91
N VAL A 143 17.25 -1.03 -4.96
CA VAL A 143 18.17 -1.17 -6.10
C VAL A 143 19.62 -0.89 -5.69
N SER A 144 19.84 0.04 -4.78
CA SER A 144 21.19 0.35 -4.26
C SER A 144 21.73 -0.82 -3.41
N VAL A 145 20.88 -1.40 -2.55
CA VAL A 145 21.19 -2.62 -1.78
C VAL A 145 21.45 -3.81 -2.71
N ALA A 146 20.62 -3.98 -3.74
CA ALA A 146 20.82 -5.01 -4.75
C ALA A 146 22.17 -4.87 -5.45
N SER A 147 22.51 -3.63 -5.86
CA SER A 147 23.79 -3.34 -6.50
C SER A 147 24.94 -3.71 -5.58
N TYR A 148 24.88 -3.31 -4.31
CA TYR A 148 25.89 -3.67 -3.31
C TYR A 148 26.09 -5.18 -3.21
N TYR A 149 25.02 -5.96 -3.05
CA TYR A 149 25.11 -7.42 -2.93
C TYR A 149 25.51 -8.14 -4.22
N LEU A 150 25.17 -7.60 -5.40
CA LEU A 150 25.59 -8.17 -6.68
C LEU A 150 27.05 -7.87 -7.02
N PHE A 151 27.64 -6.84 -6.42
CA PHE A 151 29.07 -6.51 -6.55
C PHE A 151 29.94 -7.09 -5.43
N LEU A 152 29.34 -7.70 -4.39
CA LEU A 152 30.08 -8.48 -3.41
C LEU A 152 30.47 -9.84 -4.02
N ASP A 153 31.76 -10.13 -4.04
CA ASP A 153 32.31 -11.41 -4.51
C ASP A 153 32.25 -12.49 -3.40
N ASP A 154 31.08 -12.63 -2.76
CA ASP A 154 30.86 -13.45 -1.55
C ASP A 154 29.97 -14.68 -1.79
N GLY A 155 29.88 -15.15 -3.05
CA GLY A 155 29.20 -16.40 -3.41
C GLY A 155 27.66 -16.35 -3.44
N GLU A 156 27.02 -17.53 -3.51
CA GLU A 156 25.58 -17.68 -3.82
C GLU A 156 24.63 -16.91 -2.88
N SER A 157 25.00 -16.72 -1.62
CA SER A 157 24.14 -16.01 -0.65
C SER A 157 24.05 -14.51 -0.95
N ALA A 158 25.14 -13.89 -1.37
CA ALA A 158 25.16 -12.48 -1.77
C ALA A 158 24.36 -12.28 -3.06
N THR A 159 24.54 -13.17 -4.04
CA THR A 159 23.75 -13.15 -5.29
C THR A 159 22.25 -13.28 -5.04
N PHE A 160 21.84 -14.22 -4.16
CA PHE A 160 20.42 -14.40 -3.82
C PHE A 160 19.83 -13.13 -3.17
N ASN A 161 20.51 -12.55 -2.18
CA ASN A 161 20.08 -11.30 -1.54
C ASN A 161 20.02 -10.13 -2.53
N GLY A 162 20.97 -10.07 -3.47
CA GLY A 162 20.99 -9.10 -4.55
C GLY A 162 19.78 -9.21 -5.47
N VAL A 163 19.44 -10.41 -5.94
CA VAL A 163 18.28 -10.66 -6.80
C VAL A 163 16.97 -10.36 -6.08
N VAL A 164 16.82 -10.77 -4.82
CA VAL A 164 15.62 -10.48 -4.03
C VAL A 164 15.44 -8.97 -3.83
N SER A 165 16.52 -8.26 -3.49
CA SER A 165 16.49 -6.80 -3.31
C SER A 165 16.17 -6.09 -4.64
N LEU A 166 16.70 -6.59 -5.77
CA LEU A 166 16.40 -6.04 -7.09
C LEU A 166 14.92 -6.22 -7.45
N ALA A 167 14.38 -7.42 -7.22
CA ALA A 167 12.97 -7.72 -7.47
C ALA A 167 12.06 -6.82 -6.62
N ALA A 168 12.40 -6.61 -5.35
CA ALA A 168 11.69 -5.66 -4.48
C ALA A 168 11.77 -4.22 -5.01
N GLY A 169 12.96 -3.78 -5.43
CA GLY A 169 13.15 -2.45 -6.04
C GLY A 169 12.30 -2.24 -7.30
N VAL A 170 12.29 -3.21 -8.20
CA VAL A 170 11.45 -3.19 -9.42
C VAL A 170 9.97 -3.18 -9.06
N ALA A 171 9.54 -3.99 -8.08
CA ALA A 171 8.16 -4.01 -7.63
C ALA A 171 7.71 -2.65 -7.09
N TYR A 172 8.56 -1.95 -6.32
CA TYR A 172 8.27 -0.59 -5.88
C TYR A 172 8.09 0.36 -7.06
N PHE A 173 8.89 0.29 -8.12
CA PHE A 173 8.67 1.16 -9.29
C PHE A 173 7.43 0.80 -10.11
N ALA A 174 7.11 -0.49 -10.23
CA ALA A 174 6.03 -0.98 -11.08
C ALA A 174 4.63 -0.89 -10.43
N LEU A 175 4.51 -1.18 -9.14
CA LEU A 175 3.22 -1.33 -8.47
C LEU A 175 2.76 -0.01 -7.86
N GLN A 176 1.69 0.57 -8.40
CA GLN A 176 1.07 1.77 -7.84
C GLN A 176 0.44 1.49 -6.47
N SER A 177 0.52 2.47 -5.57
CA SER A 177 -0.11 2.36 -4.26
C SER A 177 -1.65 2.37 -4.35
N PRO A 178 -2.36 1.90 -3.30
CA PRO A 178 -3.82 2.01 -3.22
C PRO A 178 -4.34 3.45 -3.43
N ALA A 179 -3.70 4.46 -2.83
CA ALA A 179 -4.10 5.86 -3.01
C ALA A 179 -3.82 6.36 -4.44
N GLU A 180 -2.70 5.99 -5.05
CA GLU A 180 -2.41 6.31 -6.46
C GLU A 180 -3.48 5.72 -7.40
N ARG A 181 -3.92 4.48 -7.15
CA ARG A 181 -4.98 3.83 -7.92
C ARG A 181 -6.34 4.49 -7.70
N ALA A 182 -6.67 4.85 -6.46
CA ALA A 182 -7.90 5.57 -6.11
C ALA A 182 -7.97 6.93 -6.83
N VAL A 183 -6.91 7.72 -6.79
CA VAL A 183 -6.82 9.00 -7.49
C VAL A 183 -6.96 8.81 -9.00
N LYS A 184 -6.30 7.80 -9.59
CA LYS A 184 -6.40 7.52 -11.02
C LYS A 184 -7.84 7.19 -11.44
N ARG A 185 -8.59 6.46 -10.61
CA ARG A 185 -10.03 6.18 -10.85
C ARG A 185 -10.86 7.47 -10.80
N LEU A 186 -10.67 8.30 -9.77
CA LEU A 186 -11.37 9.59 -9.64
C LEU A 186 -11.07 10.54 -10.81
N GLN A 187 -9.85 10.52 -11.34
CA GLN A 187 -9.47 11.31 -12.52
C GLN A 187 -10.06 10.75 -13.83
N GLY A 188 -10.12 9.42 -13.99
CA GLY A 188 -10.72 8.77 -15.15
C GLY A 188 -12.21 9.11 -15.28
N ASP A 189 -12.94 9.01 -14.17
CA ASP A 189 -14.36 9.33 -14.09
C ASP A 189 -14.65 10.81 -14.42
N ARG A 190 -13.80 11.74 -13.95
CA ARG A 190 -13.93 13.16 -14.32
C ARG A 190 -13.77 13.39 -15.83
N ASN A 191 -12.87 12.68 -16.48
CA ASN A 191 -12.67 12.80 -17.93
C ASN A 191 -13.84 12.22 -18.71
N GLU A 192 -14.43 11.12 -18.24
CA GLU A 192 -15.64 10.52 -18.82
C GLU A 192 -16.86 11.44 -18.62
N HIS A 193 -17.08 11.98 -17.42
CA HIS A 193 -18.15 12.96 -17.18
C HIS A 193 -17.94 14.27 -17.94
N ALA A 194 -16.70 14.76 -18.06
CA ALA A 194 -16.40 15.94 -18.87
C ALA A 194 -16.61 15.68 -20.37
N PHE A 195 -16.39 14.44 -20.82
CA PHE A 195 -16.70 14.02 -22.19
C PHE A 195 -18.21 13.91 -22.40
N LEU A 196 -18.94 13.27 -21.48
CA LEU A 196 -20.41 13.14 -21.54
C LEU A 196 -21.13 14.50 -21.44
N ASN A 197 -20.59 15.46 -20.68
CA ASN A 197 -21.11 16.83 -20.63
C ASN A 197 -20.77 17.66 -21.88
N LYS A 198 -19.79 17.25 -22.68
CA LYS A 198 -19.49 17.85 -24.00
C LYS A 198 -20.34 17.22 -25.11
N LEU A 199 -20.88 16.03 -24.88
CA LEU A 199 -21.89 15.44 -25.75
C LEU A 199 -23.20 16.20 -25.51
N ASP A 200 -23.51 17.13 -26.40
CA ASP A 200 -24.78 17.84 -26.40
C ASP A 200 -25.85 16.91 -26.99
N TRP A 201 -26.65 16.28 -26.12
CA TRP A 201 -27.68 15.33 -26.55
C TRP A 201 -28.94 16.11 -26.92
N HIS A 202 -29.17 16.32 -28.22
CA HIS A 202 -30.39 16.94 -28.71
C HIS A 202 -31.38 15.88 -29.19
N VAL A 203 -32.50 15.72 -28.48
CA VAL A 203 -33.64 14.95 -28.96
C VAL A 203 -34.64 15.92 -29.60
N ALA A 204 -34.59 16.05 -30.93
CA ALA A 204 -35.55 16.83 -31.68
C ALA A 204 -36.73 15.94 -32.09
N ILE A 205 -37.92 16.18 -31.51
CA ILE A 205 -39.17 15.56 -31.98
C ILE A 205 -39.83 16.55 -32.94
N ALA A 206 -39.56 16.41 -34.23
CA ALA A 206 -40.22 17.21 -35.26
C ALA A 206 -41.63 16.65 -35.52
N GLY A 207 -42.65 17.36 -35.05
CA GLY A 207 -44.06 17.04 -35.34
C GLY A 207 -44.46 17.52 -36.74
N GLY A 208 -44.34 16.67 -37.76
CA GLY A 208 -44.89 16.95 -39.08
C GLY A 208 -44.49 15.97 -40.20
N GLN A 209 -45.44 15.10 -40.55
CA GLN A 209 -45.64 14.21 -41.73
C GLN A 209 -44.51 13.43 -42.43
N ASP A 210 -43.22 13.68 -42.23
CA ASP A 210 -42.12 12.81 -42.72
C ASP A 210 -41.14 12.53 -41.57
N GLN A 211 -41.44 11.52 -40.74
CA GLN A 211 -40.69 11.23 -39.52
C GLN A 211 -39.41 10.44 -39.79
N LEU A 212 -38.26 11.13 -39.80
CA LEU A 212 -36.96 10.54 -39.50
C LEU A 212 -36.60 10.89 -38.05
N LEU A 213 -36.56 9.87 -37.18
CA LEU A 213 -35.91 9.98 -35.87
C LEU A 213 -34.42 10.18 -36.12
N SER A 214 -33.95 11.42 -36.07
CA SER A 214 -32.51 11.69 -36.12
C SER A 214 -31.93 11.67 -34.71
N PHE A 215 -31.17 10.62 -34.40
CA PHE A 215 -30.24 10.62 -33.27
C PHE A 215 -28.91 11.18 -33.78
N GLY A 216 -28.53 12.36 -33.31
CA GLY A 216 -27.29 13.03 -33.73
C GLY A 216 -26.35 13.19 -32.54
N VAL A 217 -25.09 12.79 -32.73
CA VAL A 217 -23.97 13.17 -31.87
C VAL A 217 -23.18 14.23 -32.64
N SER A 218 -23.15 15.47 -32.17
CA SER A 218 -22.23 16.48 -32.71
C SER A 218 -20.99 16.57 -31.84
N PHE A 219 -19.82 16.64 -32.48
CA PHE A 219 -18.52 16.81 -31.85
C PHE A 219 -18.08 18.28 -31.86
#